data_AF-A0AAV7J5U5-F1
#
_entry.id   AF-A0AAV7J5U5-F1
#
_cell.length_a   1.000
_cell.length_b   1.000
_cell.length_c   1.000
_cell.angle_alpha   90.00
_cell.angle_beta   90.00
_cell.angle_gamma   90.00
#
_symmetry.space_group_name_H-M   'P 1'
#
loop_
_entity.id
_entity.type
_entity.pdbx_description
1 polymer ?
#
loop_
_entity_poly.entity_id
_entity_poly.type
_entity_poly.pdbx_seq_one_letter_code
_entity_poly.pdbx_strand_id
1 'polypeptide(L)'
;MTSRLKNGRFVKKRVGDKINNALAGMSDAKKLKTEITNKETDRDEIPDENGIVTWKVIAKNLKCCSCRSLLDLEKLQNFKTEGLHSHFKIKCDSCETLNMVNTGVKNNAVSEINSSVVLGAIHSGVGNTSLNKILACANLPQMRSQQYKKYESIVGKAIESEARDSCKRAASEERELVIKNVKKLCDTL
;
A
#
# COMPACT_ATOMS: atom_id res chain seq x y z
N MET A 1 -25.65 -27.64 25.41
CA MET A 1 -25.86 -26.77 24.24
C MET A 1 -24.53 -26.51 23.53
N THR A 2 -24.50 -26.73 22.21
CA THR A 2 -23.36 -26.46 21.31
C THR A 2 -23.47 -25.05 20.73
N SER A 3 -22.33 -24.44 20.37
CA SER A 3 -22.22 -23.12 19.73
C SER A 3 -21.44 -23.23 18.43
N ARG A 4 -21.75 -22.38 17.44
CA ARG A 4 -21.10 -22.37 16.13
C ARG A 4 -20.02 -21.29 16.07
N LEU A 5 -18.80 -21.65 15.66
CA LEU A 5 -17.70 -20.72 15.43
C LEU A 5 -17.85 -19.96 14.11
N LYS A 6 -17.13 -18.84 13.94
CA LYS A 6 -17.12 -18.03 12.71
C LYS A 6 -16.65 -18.81 11.46
N ASN A 7 -15.86 -19.87 11.64
CA ASN A 7 -15.44 -20.77 10.57
C ASN A 7 -16.41 -21.96 10.33
N GLY A 8 -17.61 -21.91 10.92
CA GLY A 8 -18.66 -22.89 10.71
C GLY A 8 -18.60 -24.15 11.58
N ARG A 9 -17.51 -24.39 12.33
CA ARG A 9 -17.37 -25.56 13.22
C ARG A 9 -18.25 -25.48 14.46
N PHE A 10 -18.86 -26.59 14.85
CA PHE A 10 -19.61 -26.73 16.10
C PHE A 10 -18.68 -27.10 17.26
N VAL A 11 -18.84 -26.43 18.39
CA VAL A 11 -18.08 -26.67 19.63
C VAL A 11 -19.00 -26.58 20.84
N LYS A 12 -18.55 -27.10 21.99
CA LYS A 12 -19.25 -26.88 23.26
C LYS A 12 -19.29 -25.37 23.55
N LYS A 13 -20.44 -24.85 23.99
CA LYS A 13 -20.69 -23.40 24.22
C LYS A 13 -19.56 -22.70 24.97
N ARG A 14 -19.12 -23.27 26.09
CA ARG A 14 -18.00 -22.75 26.90
C ARG A 14 -16.68 -22.60 26.14
N VAL A 15 -16.40 -23.45 25.15
CA VAL A 15 -15.19 -23.38 24.32
C VAL A 15 -15.35 -22.31 23.25
N GLY A 16 -16.53 -22.21 22.63
CA GLY A 16 -16.85 -21.15 21.67
C GLY A 16 -16.74 -19.75 22.28
N ASP A 17 -17.30 -19.56 23.48
CA ASP A 17 -17.27 -18.28 24.20
C ASP A 17 -15.83 -17.86 24.55
N LYS A 18 -14.98 -18.80 24.99
CA LYS A 18 -13.55 -18.54 25.24
C LYS A 18 -12.80 -18.08 23.99
N ILE A 19 -13.02 -18.75 22.86
CA ILE A 19 -12.37 -18.40 21.58
C ILE A 19 -12.82 -17.01 21.11
N ASN A 20 -14.12 -16.73 21.16
CA ASN A 20 -14.67 -15.44 20.74
C ASN A 20 -14.18 -14.28 21.64
N ASN A 21 -14.13 -14.47 22.95
CA ASN A 21 -13.59 -13.47 23.88
C ASN A 21 -12.09 -13.22 23.65
N ALA A 22 -11.31 -14.26 23.37
CA ALA A 22 -9.90 -14.11 23.01
C ALA A 22 -9.73 -13.34 21.69
N LEU A 23 -10.55 -13.63 20.67
CA LEU A 23 -10.54 -12.91 19.40
C LEU A 23 -10.95 -11.43 19.56
N ALA A 24 -11.95 -11.15 20.41
CA ALA A 24 -12.35 -9.78 20.74
C ALA A 24 -11.22 -9.01 21.44
N GLY A 25 -10.61 -9.61 22.47
CA GLY A 25 -9.46 -9.02 23.17
C GLY A 25 -8.26 -8.77 22.26
N MET A 26 -7.94 -9.70 21.35
CA MET A 26 -6.89 -9.48 20.33
C MET A 26 -7.25 -8.37 19.34
N SER A 27 -8.52 -8.25 18.95
CA SER A 27 -9.00 -7.19 18.07
C SER A 27 -8.86 -5.81 18.73
N ASP A 28 -9.25 -5.70 20.01
CA ASP A 28 -9.20 -4.42 20.72
C ASP A 28 -7.75 -4.02 21.05
N ALA A 29 -6.88 -4.98 21.42
CA ALA A 29 -5.44 -4.73 21.55
C ALA A 29 -4.80 -4.27 20.23
N LYS A 30 -5.26 -4.81 19.09
CA LYS A 30 -4.79 -4.40 17.76
C LYS A 30 -5.27 -2.99 17.39
N LYS A 31 -6.51 -2.61 17.73
CA LYS A 31 -7.00 -1.23 17.56
C LYS A 31 -6.18 -0.25 18.39
N LEU A 32 -5.97 -0.55 19.67
CA LEU A 32 -5.18 0.28 20.57
C LEU A 32 -3.74 0.46 20.05
N LYS A 33 -3.11 -0.62 19.59
CA LYS A 33 -1.76 -0.57 18.99
C LYS A 33 -1.74 0.26 17.70
N THR A 34 -2.78 0.17 16.88
CA THR A 34 -2.92 0.97 15.64
C THR A 34 -3.10 2.46 15.97
N GLU A 35 -3.90 2.79 17.00
CA GLU A 35 -4.10 4.16 17.46
C GLU A 35 -2.82 4.78 18.04
N ILE A 36 -2.06 4.05 18.85
CA ILE A 36 -0.75 4.48 19.37
C ILE A 36 0.22 4.73 18.20
N THR A 37 0.29 3.79 17.26
CA THR A 37 1.17 3.87 16.08
C THR A 37 0.81 5.05 15.16
N ASN A 38 -0.48 5.38 15.03
CA ASN A 38 -0.95 6.52 14.26
C ASN A 38 -0.64 7.87 14.94
N LYS A 39 -0.66 7.93 16.28
CA LYS A 39 -0.24 9.13 17.02
C LYS A 39 1.25 9.43 16.86
N GLU A 40 2.11 8.41 16.73
CA GLU A 40 3.56 8.60 16.50
C GLU A 40 3.91 9.19 15.12
N THR A 41 2.99 9.13 14.14
CA THR A 41 3.20 9.70 12.78
C THR A 41 2.76 11.15 12.64
N ASP A 42 2.07 11.70 13.65
CA ASP A 42 1.71 13.12 13.69
C ASP A 42 2.90 13.89 14.26
N ARG A 43 3.87 14.19 13.38
CA ARG A 43 4.96 15.12 13.71
C ARG A 43 4.49 16.54 13.33
N ASP A 44 4.47 17.44 14.31
CA ASP A 44 4.25 18.88 14.04
C ASP A 44 5.49 19.51 13.39
N GLU A 45 6.66 18.88 13.55
CA GLU A 45 7.94 19.29 12.97
C GLU A 45 8.18 18.65 11.59
N ILE A 46 8.79 19.42 10.69
CA ILE A 46 9.22 18.96 9.37
C ILE A 46 10.41 18.00 9.57
N PRO A 47 10.32 16.73 9.14
CA PRO A 47 11.41 15.78 9.34
C PRO A 47 12.60 16.12 8.42
N ASP A 48 13.81 15.88 8.92
CA ASP A 48 15.08 15.99 8.18
C ASP A 48 15.35 14.78 7.24
N GLU A 49 14.30 14.02 6.94
CA GLU A 49 14.33 12.85 6.06
C GLU A 49 14.07 13.28 4.61
N ASN A 50 14.71 12.62 3.65
CA ASN A 50 14.41 12.80 2.23
C ASN A 50 12.99 12.31 1.90
N GLY A 51 12.32 12.99 0.97
CA GLY A 51 10.98 12.64 0.50
C GLY A 51 10.94 12.22 -0.97
N ILE A 52 10.10 11.24 -1.31
CA ILE A 52 9.80 10.92 -2.71
C ILE A 52 8.55 11.71 -3.13
N VAL A 53 8.66 12.41 -4.27
CA VAL A 53 7.57 13.24 -4.81
C VAL A 53 7.27 12.88 -6.26
N THR A 54 5.99 12.93 -6.61
CA THR A 54 5.54 12.91 -8.00
C THR A 54 5.40 14.34 -8.50
N TRP A 55 6.34 14.79 -9.35
CA TRP A 55 6.43 16.19 -9.79
C TRP A 55 5.11 16.78 -10.32
N LYS A 56 4.37 16.02 -11.13
CA LYS A 56 3.07 16.47 -11.66
C LYS A 56 2.02 16.69 -10.56
N VAL A 57 2.05 15.87 -9.51
CA VAL A 57 1.09 15.94 -8.40
C VAL A 57 1.44 17.13 -7.50
N ILE A 58 2.69 17.27 -7.10
CA ILE A 58 3.11 18.37 -6.22
C ILE A 58 2.94 19.72 -6.90
N ALA A 59 3.31 19.85 -8.19
CA ALA A 59 3.12 21.10 -8.94
C ALA A 59 1.65 21.51 -9.05
N LYS A 60 0.73 20.55 -9.17
CA LYS A 60 -0.72 20.81 -9.16
C LYS A 60 -1.23 21.20 -7.78
N ASN A 61 -0.68 20.58 -6.72
CA ASN A 61 -1.13 20.76 -5.35
C ASN A 61 -0.50 21.98 -4.65
N LEU A 62 0.54 22.61 -5.21
CA LEU A 62 1.12 23.86 -4.73
C LEU A 62 0.36 25.12 -5.17
N LYS A 63 -0.96 24.99 -5.33
CA LYS A 63 -1.88 26.09 -5.60
C LYS A 63 -3.02 26.03 -4.60
N CYS A 64 -3.39 27.19 -4.06
CA CYS A 64 -4.51 27.27 -3.13
C CYS A 64 -5.81 26.74 -3.78
N CYS A 65 -6.56 25.90 -3.06
CA CYS A 65 -7.82 25.35 -3.55
C CYS A 65 -8.92 26.43 -3.70
N SER A 66 -8.83 27.51 -2.91
CA SER A 66 -9.78 28.62 -2.92
C SER A 66 -9.43 29.69 -3.97
N CYS A 67 -8.27 30.35 -3.83
CA CYS A 67 -7.91 31.52 -4.65
C CYS A 67 -6.86 31.25 -5.73
N ARG A 68 -6.34 30.03 -5.84
CA ARG A 68 -5.35 29.59 -6.85
C ARG A 68 -3.97 30.27 -6.78
N SER A 69 -3.70 31.09 -5.76
CA SER A 69 -2.35 31.61 -5.51
C SER A 69 -1.35 30.48 -5.24
N LEU A 70 -0.08 30.75 -5.50
CA LEU A 70 1.00 29.80 -5.21
C LEU A 70 1.15 29.63 -3.70
N LEU A 71 1.41 28.39 -3.28
CA LEU A 71 1.65 28.04 -1.89
C LEU A 71 3.16 28.00 -1.62
N ASP A 72 3.57 28.64 -0.53
CA ASP A 72 4.96 28.71 -0.10
C ASP A 72 5.35 27.48 0.73
N LEU A 73 6.35 26.74 0.25
CA LEU A 73 6.87 25.54 0.89
C LEU A 73 7.57 25.83 2.23
N GLU A 74 8.08 27.05 2.44
CA GLU A 74 8.68 27.43 3.72
C GLU A 74 7.65 27.49 4.86
N LYS A 75 6.35 27.61 4.52
CA LYS A 75 5.21 27.67 5.45
C LYS A 75 4.53 26.32 5.66
N LEU A 76 5.27 25.25 5.44
CA LEU A 76 4.79 23.89 5.62
C LEU A 76 4.47 23.61 7.10
N GLN A 77 3.34 22.96 7.33
CA GLN A 77 2.84 22.58 8.65
C GLN A 77 2.30 21.15 8.61
N ASN A 78 2.30 20.48 9.77
CA ASN A 78 1.71 19.15 9.97
C ASN A 78 2.17 18.13 8.92
N PHE A 79 3.49 17.99 8.75
CA PHE A 79 4.05 17.03 7.82
C PHE A 79 3.77 15.60 8.28
N LYS A 80 3.21 14.77 7.41
CA LYS A 80 2.88 13.38 7.72
C LYS A 80 3.37 12.44 6.63
N THR A 81 3.90 11.31 7.05
CA THR A 81 4.35 10.23 6.17
C THR A 81 3.56 8.96 6.45
N GLU A 82 3.06 8.35 5.37
CA GLU A 82 2.46 7.02 5.36
C GLU A 82 3.35 6.12 4.51
N GLY A 83 4.39 5.55 5.11
CA GLY A 83 5.46 4.88 4.36
C GLY A 83 6.23 5.91 3.53
N LEU A 84 6.29 5.71 2.22
CA LEU A 84 6.97 6.62 1.28
C LEU A 84 6.05 7.72 0.71
N HIS A 85 4.79 7.75 1.13
CA HIS A 85 3.85 8.78 0.71
C HIS A 85 3.76 9.88 1.75
N SER A 86 4.01 11.11 1.33
CA SER A 86 3.97 12.26 2.22
C SER A 86 2.81 13.20 1.88
N HIS A 87 2.29 13.85 2.91
CA HIS A 87 1.34 14.95 2.77
C HIS A 87 1.55 15.94 3.90
N PHE A 88 1.23 17.20 3.62
CA PHE A 88 1.41 18.30 4.58
C PHE A 88 0.38 19.38 4.31
N LYS A 89 0.34 20.39 5.18
CA LYS A 89 -0.56 21.54 5.04
C LYS A 89 0.23 22.82 4.82
N ILE A 90 -0.33 23.72 4.02
CA ILE A 90 0.19 25.10 3.86
C ILE A 90 -0.98 26.09 3.98
N LYS A 91 -0.83 27.08 4.86
CA LYS A 91 -1.77 28.21 4.95
C LYS A 91 -1.49 29.17 3.80
N CYS A 92 -2.52 29.49 3.02
CA CYS A 92 -2.41 30.44 1.92
C CYS A 92 -2.28 31.88 2.44
N ASP A 93 -1.32 32.65 1.94
CA ASP A 93 -1.14 34.05 2.35
C ASP A 93 -2.24 34.98 1.85
N SER A 94 -2.82 34.70 0.68
CA SER A 94 -3.81 35.58 0.06
C SER A 94 -5.22 35.47 0.66
N CYS A 95 -5.63 34.27 1.09
CA CYS A 95 -7.01 34.00 1.54
C CYS A 95 -7.09 33.16 2.82
N GLU A 96 -5.96 32.92 3.48
CA GLU A 96 -5.84 32.20 4.75
C GLU A 96 -6.35 30.75 4.79
N THR A 97 -6.80 30.22 3.65
CA THR A 97 -7.26 28.83 3.56
C THR A 97 -6.11 27.87 3.83
N LEU A 98 -6.34 26.85 4.65
CA LEU A 98 -5.40 25.78 4.93
C LEU A 98 -5.52 24.69 3.85
N ASN A 99 -4.47 24.48 3.07
CA ASN A 99 -4.47 23.59 1.91
C ASN A 99 -3.75 22.30 2.24
N MET A 100 -4.36 21.16 1.95
CA MET A 100 -3.70 19.86 2.01
C MET A 100 -2.91 19.62 0.71
N VAL A 101 -1.60 19.47 0.82
CA VAL A 101 -0.69 19.21 -0.29
C VAL A 101 -0.25 17.75 -0.21
N ASN A 102 -0.65 16.95 -1.20
CA ASN A 102 -0.17 15.58 -1.35
C ASN A 102 1.06 15.56 -2.27
N THR A 103 2.08 14.77 -1.92
CA THR A 103 3.29 14.65 -2.75
C THR A 103 3.21 13.58 -3.82
N GLY A 104 2.22 12.68 -3.76
CA GLY A 104 2.08 11.57 -4.71
C GLY A 104 0.62 11.17 -4.95
N VAL A 105 0.42 10.23 -5.87
CA VAL A 105 -0.92 9.76 -6.25
C VAL A 105 -1.46 8.77 -5.21
N LYS A 106 -2.76 8.93 -4.90
CA LYS A 106 -3.55 8.01 -4.08
C LYS A 106 -4.84 7.67 -4.83
N ASN A 107 -5.05 6.39 -5.10
CA ASN A 107 -6.29 5.86 -5.68
C ASN A 107 -6.99 5.00 -4.64
N ASN A 108 -8.24 5.34 -4.27
CA ASN A 108 -9.02 4.59 -3.27
C ASN A 108 -8.24 4.30 -1.97
N ALA A 109 -7.54 5.31 -1.43
CA ALA A 109 -6.67 5.21 -0.25
C ALA A 109 -5.46 4.25 -0.38
N VAL A 110 -5.09 3.89 -1.61
CA VAL A 110 -3.86 3.15 -1.94
C VAL A 110 -2.87 4.11 -2.58
N SER A 111 -1.69 4.24 -1.97
CA SER A 111 -0.62 5.07 -2.53
C SER A 111 0.13 4.31 -3.63
N GLU A 112 0.28 4.94 -4.80
CA GLU A 112 0.98 4.34 -5.94
C GLU A 112 2.46 4.11 -5.65
N ILE A 113 3.15 5.05 -4.98
CA ILE A 113 4.58 4.89 -4.66
C ILE A 113 4.80 3.73 -3.70
N ASN A 114 3.95 3.58 -2.68
CA ASN A 114 4.05 2.46 -1.75
C ASN A 114 3.79 1.12 -2.46
N SER A 115 2.77 1.03 -3.31
CA SER A 115 2.50 -0.17 -4.11
C SER A 115 3.67 -0.51 -5.03
N SER A 116 4.25 0.49 -5.69
CA SER A 116 5.35 0.31 -6.64
C SER A 116 6.62 -0.18 -5.95
N VAL A 117 6.96 0.40 -4.80
CA VAL A 117 8.15 -0.02 -4.04
C VAL A 117 7.97 -1.41 -3.44
N VAL A 118 6.77 -1.74 -2.95
CA VAL A 118 6.50 -3.09 -2.45
C VAL A 118 6.49 -4.12 -3.57
N LEU A 119 5.94 -3.79 -4.75
CA LEU A 119 6.07 -4.62 -5.95
C LEU A 119 7.54 -4.85 -6.32
N GLY A 120 8.33 -3.78 -6.35
CA GLY A 120 9.77 -3.86 -6.61
C GLY A 120 10.51 -4.74 -5.60
N ALA A 121 10.17 -4.63 -4.32
CA ALA A 121 10.73 -5.48 -3.27
C ALA A 121 10.39 -6.96 -3.51
N ILE A 122 9.12 -7.29 -3.75
CA ILE A 122 8.66 -8.66 -4.06
C ILE A 122 9.36 -9.20 -5.31
N HIS A 123 9.39 -8.41 -6.39
CA HIS A 123 10.04 -8.79 -7.65
C HIS A 123 11.54 -9.07 -7.47
N SER A 124 12.19 -8.34 -6.55
CA SER A 124 13.61 -8.51 -6.23
C SER A 124 13.87 -9.60 -5.18
N GLY A 125 12.84 -10.30 -4.68
CA GLY A 125 12.99 -11.29 -3.60
C GLY A 125 13.31 -10.68 -2.22
N VAL A 126 13.00 -9.40 -2.02
CA VAL A 126 13.33 -8.62 -0.82
C VAL A 126 12.10 -8.43 0.06
N GLY A 127 12.24 -8.71 1.36
CA GLY A 127 11.20 -8.45 2.36
C GLY A 127 11.28 -7.06 3.01
N ASN A 128 10.29 -6.71 3.85
CA ASN A 128 10.20 -5.42 4.54
C ASN A 128 11.48 -4.97 5.25
N THR A 129 12.15 -5.88 5.97
CA THR A 129 13.38 -5.56 6.72
C THR A 129 14.50 -5.09 5.81
N SER A 130 14.74 -5.82 4.71
CA SER A 130 15.79 -5.48 3.75
C SER A 130 15.43 -4.23 2.94
N LEU A 131 14.15 -4.03 2.61
CA LEU A 131 13.67 -2.77 2.04
C LEU A 131 13.97 -1.59 2.97
N ASN A 132 13.63 -1.69 4.26
CA ASN A 132 13.88 -0.61 5.22
C ASN A 132 15.38 -0.31 5.41
N LYS A 133 16.27 -1.30 5.26
CA LYS A 133 17.72 -1.06 5.24
C LYS A 133 18.12 -0.18 4.06
N ILE A 134 17.59 -0.46 2.86
CA ILE A 134 17.85 0.36 1.67
C ILE A 134 17.31 1.79 1.86
N LEU A 135 16.09 1.92 2.37
CA LEU A 135 15.48 3.22 2.64
C LEU A 135 16.29 4.03 3.67
N ALA A 136 16.78 3.38 4.73
CA ALA A 136 17.64 4.02 5.72
C ALA A 136 18.95 4.54 5.11
N CYS A 137 19.60 3.77 4.22
CA CYS A 137 20.80 4.22 3.52
C CYS A 137 20.56 5.45 2.64
N ALA A 138 19.33 5.64 2.14
CA ALA A 138 18.94 6.80 1.33
C ALA A 138 18.37 7.97 2.15
N ASN A 139 18.37 7.87 3.49
CA ASN A 139 17.71 8.79 4.40
C ASN A 139 16.21 8.97 4.07
N LEU A 140 15.51 7.90 3.68
CA LEU A 140 14.08 7.91 3.34
C LEU A 140 13.22 7.35 4.49
N PRO A 141 11.94 7.76 4.60
CA PRO A 141 11.04 7.23 5.61
C PRO A 141 10.83 5.73 5.44
N GLN A 142 10.89 5.01 6.56
CA GLN A 142 10.74 3.56 6.58
C GLN A 142 9.28 3.12 6.51
N MET A 143 9.03 1.96 5.90
CA MET A 143 7.70 1.37 5.86
C MET A 143 7.50 0.42 7.04
N ARG A 144 6.48 0.70 7.85
CA ARG A 144 6.07 -0.18 8.96
C ARG A 144 5.63 -1.54 8.43
N SER A 145 5.96 -2.62 9.16
CA SER A 145 5.63 -3.99 8.75
C SER A 145 4.15 -4.21 8.44
N GLN A 146 3.24 -3.63 9.24
CA GLN A 146 1.79 -3.72 8.97
C GLN A 146 1.39 -3.06 7.65
N GLN A 147 1.97 -1.90 7.36
CA GLN A 147 1.73 -1.19 6.12
C GLN A 147 2.30 -1.98 4.94
N TYR A 148 3.53 -2.48 5.06
CA TYR A 148 4.11 -3.36 4.06
C TYR A 148 3.23 -4.57 3.77
N LYS A 149 2.74 -5.27 4.80
CA LYS A 149 1.81 -6.42 4.64
C LYS A 149 0.51 -6.04 3.93
N LYS A 150 -0.02 -4.84 4.18
CA LYS A 150 -1.20 -4.32 3.45
C LYS A 150 -0.89 -4.20 1.95
N TYR A 151 0.20 -3.55 1.58
CA TYR A 151 0.58 -3.37 0.18
C TYR A 151 1.02 -4.68 -0.48
N GLU A 152 1.70 -5.57 0.24
CA GLU A 152 2.07 -6.91 -0.23
C GLU A 152 0.82 -7.72 -0.59
N SER A 153 -0.25 -7.65 0.21
CA SER A 153 -1.51 -8.32 -0.11
C SER A 153 -2.21 -7.72 -1.33
N ILE A 154 -2.19 -6.38 -1.48
CA ILE A 154 -2.78 -5.69 -2.64
C ILE A 154 -2.06 -6.10 -3.92
N VAL A 155 -0.73 -5.96 -3.91
CA VAL A 155 0.12 -6.26 -5.06
C VAL A 155 0.13 -7.75 -5.36
N GLY A 156 0.15 -8.61 -4.34
CA GLY A 156 0.14 -10.07 -4.49
C GLY A 156 -1.08 -10.58 -5.27
N LYS A 157 -2.27 -9.98 -5.06
CA LYS A 157 -3.47 -10.32 -5.84
C LYS A 157 -3.32 -9.96 -7.32
N ALA A 158 -2.71 -8.81 -7.61
CA ALA A 158 -2.46 -8.38 -8.99
C ALA A 158 -1.44 -9.31 -9.66
N ILE A 159 -0.37 -9.68 -8.96
CA ILE A 159 0.63 -10.65 -9.45
C ILE A 159 -0.02 -12.00 -9.72
N GLU A 160 -0.83 -12.53 -8.80
CA GLU A 160 -1.49 -13.83 -8.97
C GLU A 160 -2.45 -13.82 -10.16
N SER A 161 -3.21 -12.73 -10.35
CA SER A 161 -4.09 -12.56 -11.50
C SER A 161 -3.31 -12.57 -12.81
N GLU A 162 -2.25 -11.78 -12.91
CA GLU A 162 -1.43 -11.71 -14.12
C GLU A 162 -0.71 -13.04 -14.40
N ALA A 163 -0.20 -13.71 -13.37
CA ALA A 163 0.41 -15.03 -13.52
C ALA A 163 -0.59 -16.05 -14.06
N ARG A 164 -1.83 -16.04 -13.55
CA ARG A 164 -2.90 -16.91 -14.02
C ARG A 164 -3.23 -16.67 -15.49
N ASP A 165 -3.38 -15.42 -15.88
CA ASP A 165 -3.71 -15.07 -17.26
C ASP A 165 -2.54 -15.32 -18.20
N SER A 166 -1.31 -15.10 -17.75
CA SER A 166 -0.10 -15.50 -18.47
C SER A 166 -0.06 -17.01 -18.73
N CYS A 167 -0.35 -17.84 -17.73
CA CYS A 167 -0.41 -19.29 -17.90
C CYS A 167 -1.50 -19.71 -18.91
N LYS A 168 -2.67 -19.05 -18.90
CA LYS A 168 -3.72 -19.33 -19.89
C LYS A 168 -3.30 -18.95 -21.32
N ARG A 169 -2.64 -17.80 -21.49
CA ARG A 169 -2.11 -17.36 -22.79
C ARG A 169 -1.07 -18.37 -23.30
N ALA A 170 -0.11 -18.75 -22.46
CA ALA A 170 0.91 -19.73 -22.81
C ALA A 170 0.30 -21.09 -23.20
N ALA A 171 -0.66 -21.61 -22.42
CA ALA A 171 -1.34 -22.87 -22.74
C ALA A 171 -2.11 -22.82 -24.07
N SER A 172 -2.67 -21.66 -24.42
CA SER A 172 -3.39 -21.46 -25.69
C SER A 172 -2.42 -21.43 -26.86
N GLU A 173 -1.31 -20.72 -26.72
CA GLU A 173 -0.23 -20.65 -27.71
C GLU A 173 0.43 -22.03 -27.94
N GLU A 174 0.74 -22.75 -26.86
CA GLU A 174 1.27 -24.13 -26.92
C GLU A 174 0.31 -25.05 -27.70
N ARG A 175 -0.99 -24.99 -27.42
CA ARG A 175 -2.00 -25.77 -28.13
C ARG A 175 -2.03 -25.44 -29.63
N GLU A 176 -2.00 -24.16 -30.00
CA GLU A 176 -1.99 -23.74 -31.40
C GLU A 176 -0.75 -24.21 -32.15
N LEU A 177 0.43 -24.08 -31.53
CA LEU A 177 1.69 -24.54 -32.08
C LEU A 177 1.71 -26.06 -32.30
N VAL A 178 1.19 -26.83 -31.34
CA VAL A 178 1.06 -28.29 -31.47
C VAL A 178 0.17 -28.66 -32.65
N ILE A 179 -1.03 -28.06 -32.75
CA ILE A 179 -1.95 -28.34 -33.87
C ILE A 179 -1.31 -27.98 -35.22
N LYS A 180 -0.63 -26.84 -35.30
CA LYS A 180 0.06 -26.40 -36.52
C LYS A 180 1.18 -27.35 -36.92
N ASN A 181 1.97 -27.82 -35.96
CA ASN A 181 3.08 -28.75 -36.22
C ASN A 181 2.56 -30.13 -36.62
N VAL A 182 1.49 -30.63 -36.00
CA VAL A 182 0.86 -31.90 -36.40
C VAL A 182 0.33 -31.82 -37.83
N LYS A 183 -0.38 -30.74 -38.21
CA LYS A 183 -0.87 -30.56 -39.58
C LYS A 183 0.26 -30.58 -40.61
N LYS A 184 1.34 -29.81 -40.36
CA LYS A 184 2.53 -29.82 -41.23
C LYS A 184 3.11 -31.21 -41.42
N LEU A 185 3.20 -32.00 -40.35
CA LEU A 185 3.70 -33.39 -40.43
C LEU A 185 2.78 -34.26 -41.29
N CYS A 186 1.47 -34.15 -41.13
CA CYS A 186 0.49 -34.86 -41.96
C CYS A 186 0.55 -34.45 -43.44
N ASP A 187 0.82 -33.19 -43.74
CA ASP A 187 0.91 -32.70 -45.13
C ASP A 187 2.23 -33.09 -45.83
N THR A 188 3.23 -33.58 -45.09
CA THR A 188 4.56 -33.94 -45.62
C THR A 188 4.75 -35.45 -45.80
N LEU A 189 3.77 -36.27 -45.38
CA LEU A 189 3.74 -37.73 -45.51
C LEU A 189 2.82 -38.15 -46.67
#